data_AF-A0AAW2Y556-F1
#
_entry.id   AF-A0AAW2Y556-F1
#
_cell.length_a   1.000
_cell.length_b   1.000
_cell.length_c   1.000
_cell.angle_alpha   90.00
_cell.angle_beta   90.00
_cell.angle_gamma   90.00
#
_symmetry.space_group_name_H-M   'P 1'
#
loop_
_entity.id
_entity.type
_entity.pdbx_description
1 polymer ?
#
loop_
_entity_poly.entity_id
_entity_poly.type
_entity_poly.pdbx_seq_one_letter_code
_entity_poly.pdbx_strand_id
1 'polypeptide(L)'
;MEDYGFEYSDEEPEEQDVDIENQYYNSKGLVETDPEAALEGFAEVVRMEPEKAEWGFKALKQTVKLYYKLGKYKEMMDAYRDIQNFGLLQEFYQTTLKALEEAKNERLWFKTNLKLCKIWFDIGEYGRMSKILKELHKSCQKEDGTDDQKKGTQLLEVYAIEIQMYTETKNNKKLKELYQKALSVKSAIPHPRIMGIIRECGGKMHMAERQWAEAATDFFEAFKNYDEAGNQRRIQCLKYLVLANMLMESEVNPFDGQEAKPYKNDPEILAMTNLIAAYQRNEILEFERILKSNRRTIMDDPFIRNYIEDLLKNVRTQVLLKLIKPYTRIRIPFISKELNVPEKDVEELLVSLILDNRIQGHIDQVNRLLERGDRSKGMKKYTAIDKWNTQLKSLYQTVGNRAAKRAEAQLPPIGQCLITCAEKTASCAMSCGTAGPTQAMTCYQNCGTQNAGCVTGCLGTTTCLWLIDLVVASFHHLPPTLLSGNK
;
A
#
# COMPACT_ATOMS: atom_id res chain seq x y z
N MET A 1 -12.43 46.52 50.93
CA MET A 1 -12.13 45.37 51.81
C MET A 1 -13.00 44.25 51.28
N GLU A 2 -12.45 43.50 50.32
CA GLU A 2 -13.12 42.35 49.72
C GLU A 2 -12.92 41.18 50.69
N ASP A 3 -14.03 40.74 51.27
CA ASP A 3 -14.06 39.66 52.26
C ASP A 3 -14.08 38.32 51.51
N TYR A 4 -13.00 37.56 51.70
CA TYR A 4 -12.74 36.28 51.07
C TYR A 4 -13.68 35.22 51.70
N GLY A 5 -14.75 34.88 51.01
CA GLY A 5 -15.62 33.73 51.34
C GLY A 5 -14.90 32.42 51.05
N PHE A 6 -14.25 31.86 52.07
CA PHE A 6 -13.79 30.46 52.08
C PHE A 6 -15.02 29.56 52.31
N GLU A 7 -15.62 29.04 51.24
CA GLU A 7 -16.48 27.85 51.33
C GLU A 7 -15.59 26.64 51.64
N TYR A 8 -15.59 26.20 52.89
CA TYR A 8 -15.20 24.84 53.21
C TYR A 8 -16.34 23.94 52.73
N SER A 9 -16.14 23.30 51.58
CA SER A 9 -16.92 22.11 51.22
C SER A 9 -16.46 20.98 52.13
N ASP A 10 -17.17 20.79 53.25
CA ASP A 10 -17.14 19.53 53.98
C ASP A 10 -17.69 18.44 53.05
N GLU A 11 -16.82 17.75 52.32
CA GLU A 11 -17.15 16.47 51.68
C GLU A 11 -17.29 15.45 52.81
N GLU A 12 -18.55 15.21 53.25
CA GLU A 12 -18.89 14.03 54.06
C GLU A 12 -18.37 12.77 53.33
N PRO A 13 -17.66 11.83 54.00
CA PRO A 13 -17.31 10.57 53.37
C PRO A 13 -18.61 9.86 53.00
N GLU A 14 -18.82 9.69 51.69
CA GLU A 14 -20.04 9.13 51.10
C GLU A 14 -20.42 7.81 51.81
N GLU A 15 -21.65 7.70 52.33
CA GLU A 15 -22.17 6.50 53.02
C GLU A 15 -21.93 5.18 52.25
N GLN A 16 -21.73 5.29 50.93
CA GLN A 16 -21.42 4.20 50.01
C GLN A 16 -20.10 3.48 50.31
N ASP A 17 -19.07 4.17 50.83
CA ASP A 17 -17.77 3.55 51.16
C ASP A 17 -17.82 2.66 52.41
N VAL A 18 -18.68 3.03 53.38
CA VAL A 18 -18.83 2.31 54.66
C VAL A 18 -19.51 0.95 54.44
N ASP A 19 -20.51 0.89 53.56
CA ASP A 19 -21.20 -0.35 53.22
C ASP A 19 -20.32 -1.33 52.44
N ILE A 20 -19.49 -0.82 51.52
CA ILE A 20 -18.52 -1.61 50.76
C ILE A 20 -17.44 -2.18 51.69
N GLU A 21 -16.95 -1.38 52.64
CA GLU A 21 -15.97 -1.80 53.65
C GLU A 21 -16.54 -2.90 54.55
N ASN A 22 -17.75 -2.71 55.08
CA ASN A 22 -18.43 -3.69 55.93
C ASN A 22 -18.63 -5.03 55.22
N GLN A 23 -19.05 -4.99 53.95
CA GLN A 23 -19.23 -6.19 53.12
C GLN A 23 -17.90 -6.91 52.85
N TYR A 24 -16.80 -6.17 52.66
CA TYR A 24 -15.46 -6.73 52.51
C TYR A 24 -14.99 -7.46 53.78
N TYR A 25 -15.15 -6.85 54.96
CA TYR A 25 -14.73 -7.47 56.22
C TYR A 25 -15.58 -8.69 56.59
N ASN A 26 -16.89 -8.66 56.31
CA ASN A 26 -17.76 -9.82 56.46
C ASN A 26 -17.28 -11.00 55.57
N SER A 27 -17.05 -10.72 54.29
CA SER A 27 -16.53 -11.70 53.32
C SER A 27 -15.16 -12.25 53.75
N LYS A 28 -14.30 -11.40 54.35
CA LYS A 28 -12.98 -11.78 54.85
C LYS A 28 -13.05 -12.69 56.08
N GLY A 29 -14.02 -12.49 56.97
CA GLY A 29 -14.28 -13.38 58.10
C GLY A 29 -14.71 -14.78 57.65
N LEU A 30 -15.42 -14.86 56.53
CA LEU A 30 -15.92 -16.13 55.97
C LEU A 30 -14.86 -16.94 55.22
N VAL A 31 -13.67 -16.38 54.93
CA VAL A 31 -12.58 -17.03 54.17
C VAL A 31 -12.15 -18.37 54.78
N GLU A 32 -12.20 -18.50 56.10
CA GLU A 32 -11.76 -19.71 56.81
C GLU A 32 -12.90 -20.70 57.08
N THR A 33 -14.14 -20.22 57.18
CA THR A 33 -15.31 -21.04 57.51
C THR A 33 -16.06 -21.55 56.29
N ASP A 34 -16.25 -20.69 55.28
CA ASP A 34 -16.94 -21.01 54.03
C ASP A 34 -16.31 -20.25 52.85
N PRO A 35 -15.38 -20.89 52.12
CA PRO A 35 -14.68 -20.25 51.02
C PRO A 35 -15.57 -19.99 49.79
N GLU A 36 -16.74 -20.63 49.64
CA GLU A 36 -17.65 -20.36 48.51
C GLU A 36 -18.52 -19.14 48.79
N ALA A 37 -19.06 -19.01 50.02
CA ALA A 37 -19.78 -17.81 50.45
C ALA A 37 -18.88 -16.57 50.46
N ALA A 38 -17.60 -16.72 50.83
CA ALA A 38 -16.62 -15.63 50.77
C ALA A 38 -16.39 -15.12 49.33
N LEU A 39 -16.41 -16.01 48.32
CA LEU A 39 -16.26 -15.62 46.91
C LEU A 39 -17.46 -14.82 46.40
N GLU A 40 -18.67 -15.20 46.80
CA GLU A 40 -19.90 -14.46 46.47
C GLU A 40 -19.91 -13.07 47.14
N GLY A 41 -19.50 -13.01 48.41
CA GLY A 41 -19.35 -11.74 49.13
C GLY A 41 -18.31 -10.81 48.49
N PHE A 42 -17.17 -11.32 48.04
CA PHE A 42 -16.18 -10.50 47.30
C PHE A 42 -16.65 -10.11 45.90
N ALA A 43 -17.45 -10.93 45.22
CA ALA A 43 -18.05 -10.57 43.93
C ALA A 43 -19.06 -9.43 44.08
N GLU A 44 -19.80 -9.42 45.19
CA GLU A 44 -20.75 -8.36 45.52
C GLU A 44 -20.04 -7.02 45.79
N VAL A 45 -18.92 -7.03 46.51
CA VAL A 45 -18.05 -5.85 46.71
C VAL A 45 -17.59 -5.26 45.37
N VAL A 46 -17.23 -6.10 44.41
CA VAL A 46 -16.79 -5.66 43.07
C VAL A 46 -17.96 -5.15 42.22
N ARG A 47 -19.18 -5.61 42.46
CA ARG A 47 -20.40 -5.13 41.77
C ARG A 47 -20.86 -3.78 42.31
N MET A 48 -20.71 -3.57 43.61
CA MET A 48 -21.08 -2.32 44.30
C MET A 48 -20.17 -1.15 43.93
N GLU A 49 -18.96 -1.41 43.43
CA GLU A 49 -17.96 -0.41 43.08
C GLU A 49 -17.76 -0.33 41.55
N PRO A 50 -18.53 0.51 40.82
CA PRO A 50 -18.47 0.61 39.36
C PRO A 50 -17.15 1.23 38.85
N GLU A 51 -16.53 2.12 39.64
CA GLU A 51 -15.16 2.59 39.42
C GLU A 51 -14.23 1.88 40.40
N LYS A 52 -13.33 1.02 39.90
CA LYS A 52 -12.46 0.18 40.74
C LYS A 52 -11.59 1.03 41.66
N ALA A 53 -12.03 1.22 42.90
CA ALA A 53 -11.30 1.93 43.94
C ALA A 53 -10.60 0.91 44.87
N GLU A 54 -10.25 1.34 46.09
CA GLU A 54 -9.35 0.61 46.97
C GLU A 54 -9.94 -0.74 47.44
N TRP A 55 -11.26 -0.81 47.64
CA TRP A 55 -11.94 -1.97 48.22
C TRP A 55 -12.24 -3.05 47.18
N GLY A 56 -12.66 -2.71 45.97
CA GLY A 56 -12.80 -3.67 44.87
C GLY A 56 -11.46 -4.34 44.51
N PHE A 57 -10.35 -3.59 44.58
CA PHE A 57 -9.01 -4.17 44.40
C PHE A 57 -8.62 -5.13 45.54
N LYS A 58 -8.88 -4.76 46.79
CA LYS A 58 -8.63 -5.62 47.96
C LYS A 58 -9.47 -6.89 47.92
N ALA A 59 -10.72 -6.81 47.45
CA ALA A 59 -11.63 -7.92 47.25
C ALA A 59 -11.08 -8.89 46.20
N LEU A 60 -10.81 -8.41 44.98
CA LEU A 60 -10.28 -9.23 43.89
C LEU A 60 -8.97 -9.95 44.26
N LYS A 61 -8.07 -9.28 45.01
CA LYS A 61 -6.82 -9.89 45.50
C LYS A 61 -7.07 -11.07 46.45
N GLN A 62 -8.10 -10.99 47.30
CA GLN A 62 -8.47 -12.11 48.17
C GLN A 62 -9.19 -13.21 47.40
N THR A 63 -10.04 -12.86 46.44
CA THR A 63 -10.70 -13.79 45.52
C THR A 63 -9.67 -14.66 44.79
N VAL A 64 -8.60 -14.05 44.26
CA VAL A 64 -7.49 -14.79 43.61
C VAL A 64 -6.79 -15.75 44.59
N LYS A 65 -6.52 -15.31 45.83
CA LYS A 65 -5.89 -16.16 46.85
C LYS A 65 -6.79 -17.35 47.24
N LEU A 66 -8.09 -17.13 47.34
CA LEU A 66 -9.09 -18.17 47.58
C LEU A 66 -9.13 -19.17 46.43
N TYR A 67 -9.22 -18.71 45.18
CA TYR A 67 -9.21 -19.59 44.02
C TYR A 67 -7.92 -20.42 43.91
N TYR A 68 -6.78 -19.84 44.30
CA TYR A 68 -5.51 -20.58 44.39
C TYR A 68 -5.57 -21.70 45.45
N LYS A 69 -6.07 -21.40 46.66
CA LYS A 69 -6.25 -22.41 47.72
C LYS A 69 -7.23 -23.52 47.33
N LEU A 70 -8.27 -23.18 46.57
CA LEU A 70 -9.29 -24.11 46.10
C LEU A 70 -8.87 -24.91 44.85
N GLY A 71 -7.71 -24.62 44.24
CA GLY A 71 -7.26 -25.26 43.01
C GLY A 71 -8.10 -24.92 41.77
N LYS A 72 -8.97 -23.90 41.84
CA LYS A 72 -9.82 -23.40 40.75
C LYS A 72 -9.03 -22.39 39.90
N TYR A 73 -8.03 -22.90 39.17
CA TYR A 73 -7.07 -22.06 38.43
C TYR A 73 -7.67 -21.30 37.24
N LYS A 74 -8.79 -21.75 36.68
CA LYS A 74 -9.42 -21.11 35.52
C LYS A 74 -10.14 -19.82 35.94
N GLU A 75 -10.92 -19.92 37.01
CA GLU A 75 -11.66 -18.84 37.65
C GLU A 75 -10.69 -17.83 38.29
N MET A 76 -9.58 -18.32 38.84
CA MET A 76 -8.45 -17.47 39.28
C MET A 76 -7.95 -16.57 38.15
N MET A 77 -7.73 -17.13 36.95
CA MET A 77 -7.18 -16.39 35.81
C MET A 77 -8.16 -15.36 35.23
N ASP A 78 -9.46 -15.62 35.32
CA ASP A 78 -10.49 -14.66 34.91
C ASP A 78 -10.58 -13.52 35.92
N ALA A 79 -10.62 -13.81 37.24
CA ALA A 79 -10.55 -12.78 38.29
C ALA A 79 -9.24 -11.96 38.22
N TYR A 80 -8.12 -12.59 37.84
CA TYR A 80 -6.84 -11.90 37.67
C TYR A 80 -6.82 -10.97 36.44
N ARG A 81 -7.61 -11.27 35.39
CA ARG A 81 -7.79 -10.38 34.24
C ARG A 81 -8.57 -9.12 34.64
N ASP A 82 -9.54 -9.27 35.52
CA ASP A 82 -10.37 -8.17 36.00
C ASP A 82 -9.59 -7.20 36.88
N ILE A 83 -8.48 -7.63 37.51
CA ILE A 83 -7.62 -6.78 38.33
C ILE A 83 -6.96 -5.64 37.51
N GLN A 84 -6.93 -5.70 36.16
CA GLN A 84 -6.41 -4.65 35.25
C GLN A 84 -5.01 -4.09 35.59
N ASN A 85 -4.27 -4.74 36.49
CA ASN A 85 -2.96 -4.27 36.91
C ASN A 85 -1.89 -4.87 36.00
N PHE A 86 -1.62 -4.16 34.90
CA PHE A 86 -0.72 -4.59 33.83
C PHE A 86 0.69 -4.94 34.33
N GLY A 87 1.18 -4.30 35.41
CA GLY A 87 2.50 -4.59 36.00
C GLY A 87 2.55 -5.94 36.72
N LEU A 88 1.56 -6.24 37.57
CA LEU A 88 1.45 -7.52 38.28
C LEU A 88 1.18 -8.68 37.32
N LEU A 89 0.39 -8.45 36.27
CA LEU A 89 0.14 -9.43 35.22
C LEU A 89 1.42 -9.78 34.46
N GLN A 90 2.27 -8.79 34.18
CA GLN A 90 3.57 -9.01 33.55
C GLN A 90 4.49 -9.86 34.44
N GLU A 91 4.61 -9.53 35.72
CA GLU A 91 5.42 -10.30 36.68
C GLU A 91 4.90 -11.72 36.88
N PHE A 92 3.58 -11.90 36.94
CA PHE A 92 2.95 -13.20 37.03
C PHE A 92 3.25 -14.04 35.79
N TYR A 93 3.08 -13.51 34.58
CA TYR A 93 3.41 -14.24 33.36
C TYR A 93 4.90 -14.55 33.23
N GLN A 94 5.79 -13.62 33.61
CA GLN A 94 7.23 -13.90 33.60
C GLN A 94 7.62 -14.99 34.60
N THR A 95 7.05 -14.96 35.81
CA THR A 95 7.29 -15.97 36.84
C THR A 95 6.73 -17.32 36.43
N THR A 96 5.53 -17.32 35.85
CA THR A 96 4.87 -18.52 35.32
C THR A 96 5.66 -19.09 34.14
N LEU A 97 6.20 -18.26 33.24
CA LEU A 97 7.01 -18.72 32.12
C LEU A 97 8.32 -19.37 32.58
N LYS A 98 9.01 -18.79 33.57
CA LYS A 98 10.20 -19.41 34.18
C LYS A 98 9.87 -20.78 34.80
N ALA A 99 8.78 -20.85 35.57
CA ALA A 99 8.32 -22.11 36.16
C ALA A 99 7.88 -23.14 35.08
N LEU A 100 7.33 -22.68 33.96
CA LEU A 100 6.92 -23.54 32.84
C LEU A 100 8.10 -24.05 32.00
N GLU A 101 9.17 -23.26 31.87
CA GLU A 101 10.43 -23.67 31.26
C GLU A 101 11.12 -24.75 32.09
N GLU A 102 11.13 -24.58 33.42
CA GLU A 102 11.62 -25.58 34.37
C GLU A 102 10.81 -26.88 34.31
N ALA A 103 9.50 -26.79 34.09
CA ALA A 103 8.59 -27.93 34.00
C ALA A 103 8.57 -28.64 32.62
N LYS A 104 9.32 -28.15 31.61
CA LYS A 104 9.40 -28.72 30.23
C LYS A 104 8.03 -28.99 29.55
N ASN A 105 7.00 -28.22 29.89
CA ASN A 105 5.66 -28.37 29.31
C ASN A 105 5.49 -27.50 28.05
N GLU A 106 5.95 -27.98 26.89
CA GLU A 106 5.93 -27.22 25.62
C GLU A 106 4.55 -26.66 25.25
N ARG A 107 3.48 -27.45 25.44
CA ARG A 107 2.12 -27.04 25.07
C ARG A 107 1.58 -25.89 25.92
N LEU A 108 1.85 -25.92 27.23
CA LEU A 108 1.39 -24.90 28.16
C LEU A 108 2.23 -23.63 28.01
N TRP A 109 3.56 -23.78 27.87
CA TRP A 109 4.47 -22.69 27.54
C TRP A 109 4.01 -21.94 26.29
N PHE A 110 3.69 -22.65 25.20
CA PHE A 110 3.22 -22.04 23.95
C PHE A 110 1.91 -21.26 24.11
N LYS A 111 0.90 -21.85 24.77
CA LYS A 111 -0.39 -21.18 25.03
C LYS A 111 -0.25 -19.96 25.94
N THR A 112 0.60 -20.05 26.95
CA THR A 112 0.87 -18.93 27.88
C THR A 112 1.56 -17.78 27.14
N ASN A 113 2.57 -18.08 26.31
CA ASN A 113 3.23 -17.07 25.48
C ASN A 113 2.27 -16.43 24.46
N LEU A 114 1.40 -17.20 23.81
CA LEU A 114 0.38 -16.63 22.94
C LEU A 114 -0.59 -15.71 23.68
N LYS A 115 -0.98 -16.06 24.92
CA LYS A 115 -1.84 -15.20 25.74
C LYS A 115 -1.11 -13.93 26.17
N LEU A 116 0.17 -14.05 26.52
CA LEU A 116 1.04 -12.91 26.81
C LEU A 116 1.19 -11.99 25.59
N CYS A 117 1.37 -12.53 24.39
CA CYS A 117 1.40 -11.74 23.15
C CYS A 117 0.10 -10.96 22.91
N LYS A 118 -1.06 -11.55 23.20
CA LYS A 118 -2.36 -10.85 23.09
C LYS A 118 -2.46 -9.68 24.08
N ILE A 119 -1.97 -9.87 25.30
CA ILE A 119 -1.93 -8.79 26.30
C ILE A 119 -0.98 -7.68 25.84
N TRP A 120 0.22 -8.02 25.35
CA TRP A 120 1.14 -7.01 24.80
C TRP A 120 0.56 -6.26 23.60
N PHE A 121 -0.22 -6.95 22.77
CA PHE A 121 -0.95 -6.34 21.67
C PHE A 121 -1.99 -5.32 22.17
N ASP A 122 -2.77 -5.68 23.20
CA ASP A 122 -3.75 -4.77 23.81
C ASP A 122 -3.09 -3.55 24.50
N ILE A 123 -1.86 -3.71 25.00
CA ILE A 123 -1.04 -2.62 25.60
C ILE A 123 -0.37 -1.74 24.51
N GLY A 124 -0.17 -2.26 23.29
CA GLY A 124 0.54 -1.56 22.21
C GLY A 124 2.07 -1.68 22.25
N GLU A 125 2.63 -2.54 23.10
CA GLU A 125 4.08 -2.74 23.28
C GLU A 125 4.65 -3.76 22.28
N TYR A 126 4.77 -3.35 21.03
CA TYR A 126 5.18 -4.23 19.92
C TYR A 126 6.64 -4.70 20.00
N GLY A 127 7.52 -3.96 20.68
CA GLY A 127 8.95 -4.28 20.77
C GLY A 127 9.22 -5.56 21.59
N ARG A 128 8.56 -5.71 22.74
CA ARG A 128 8.67 -6.92 23.59
C ARG A 128 7.94 -8.10 22.96
N MET A 129 6.78 -7.84 22.36
CA MET A 129 5.98 -8.81 21.62
C MET A 129 6.78 -9.47 20.49
N SER A 130 7.52 -8.69 19.69
CA SER A 130 8.33 -9.22 18.59
C SER A 130 9.44 -10.18 19.06
N LYS A 131 9.98 -10.02 20.27
CA LYS A 131 10.98 -10.96 20.83
C LYS A 131 10.33 -12.31 21.14
N ILE A 132 9.18 -12.28 21.82
CA ILE A 132 8.42 -13.49 22.16
C ILE A 132 7.96 -14.21 20.88
N LEU A 133 7.52 -13.48 19.86
CA LEU A 133 7.10 -14.07 18.58
C LEU A 133 8.25 -14.78 17.85
N LYS A 134 9.48 -14.26 17.93
CA LYS A 134 10.66 -14.96 17.37
C LYS A 134 10.96 -16.26 18.11
N GLU A 135 10.81 -16.28 19.42
CA GLU A 135 10.97 -17.49 20.24
C GLU A 135 9.89 -18.52 19.92
N LEU A 136 8.65 -18.07 19.73
CA LEU A 136 7.53 -18.90 19.29
C LEU A 136 7.77 -19.48 17.89
N HIS A 137 8.22 -18.67 16.93
CA HIS A 137 8.58 -19.14 15.59
C HIS A 137 9.68 -20.19 15.62
N LYS A 138 10.73 -19.97 16.42
CA LYS A 138 11.81 -20.93 16.60
C LYS A 138 11.31 -22.25 17.19
N SER A 139 10.33 -22.21 18.09
CA SER A 139 9.71 -23.42 18.67
C SER A 139 8.83 -24.21 17.69
N CYS A 140 8.38 -23.56 16.62
CA CYS A 140 7.57 -24.14 15.55
C CYS A 140 8.40 -24.68 14.37
N GLN A 141 9.65 -24.24 14.23
CA GLN A 141 10.60 -24.74 13.25
C GLN A 141 11.34 -25.97 13.81
N LYS A 142 11.60 -26.97 12.96
CA LYS A 142 12.51 -28.07 13.30
C LYS A 142 13.96 -27.58 13.32
N GLU A 143 14.86 -28.37 13.90
CA GLU A 143 16.31 -28.09 13.88
C GLU A 143 16.88 -27.98 12.46
N ASP A 144 16.17 -28.52 11.45
CA ASP A 144 16.51 -28.46 10.02
C ASP A 144 15.95 -27.21 9.30
N GLY A 145 15.30 -26.29 10.02
CA GLY A 145 14.71 -25.06 9.45
C GLY A 145 13.41 -25.28 8.65
N THR A 146 12.85 -26.49 8.66
CA THR A 146 11.58 -26.82 8.00
C THR A 146 10.40 -26.70 8.96
N ASP A 147 9.27 -26.20 8.45
CA ASP A 147 8.04 -26.02 9.22
C ASP A 147 7.41 -27.38 9.56
N ASP A 148 7.09 -27.57 10.85
CA ASP A 148 6.53 -28.84 11.32
C ASP A 148 5.03 -28.92 10.99
N GLN A 149 4.64 -29.81 10.07
CA GLN A 149 3.23 -29.99 9.66
C GLN A 149 2.29 -30.30 10.84
N LYS A 150 2.79 -30.96 11.90
CA LYS A 150 2.03 -31.25 13.13
C LYS A 150 1.80 -30.00 14.00
N LYS A 151 2.69 -29.00 13.91
CA LYS A 151 2.57 -27.69 14.58
C LYS A 151 1.99 -26.62 13.66
N GLY A 152 1.50 -26.98 12.46
CA GLY A 152 0.96 -26.02 11.50
C GLY A 152 -0.18 -25.15 12.05
N THR A 153 -1.05 -25.70 12.91
CA THR A 153 -2.11 -24.91 13.57
C THR A 153 -1.55 -23.88 14.54
N GLN A 154 -0.53 -24.25 15.32
CA GLN A 154 0.18 -23.35 16.23
C GLN A 154 0.92 -22.25 15.46
N LEU A 155 1.55 -22.61 14.34
CA LEU A 155 2.24 -21.67 13.47
C LEU A 155 1.28 -20.65 12.86
N LEU A 156 0.07 -21.07 12.45
CA LEU A 156 -0.97 -20.15 11.99
C LEU A 156 -1.45 -19.20 13.09
N GLU A 157 -1.50 -19.63 14.36
CA GLU A 157 -1.79 -18.72 15.49
C GLU A 157 -0.72 -17.65 15.66
N VAL A 158 0.56 -18.00 15.49
CA VAL A 158 1.68 -17.05 15.54
C VAL A 158 1.61 -16.08 14.37
N TYR A 159 1.42 -16.58 13.14
CA TYR A 159 1.26 -15.72 11.96
C TYR A 159 0.07 -14.78 12.09
N ALA A 160 -1.07 -15.23 12.62
CA ALA A 160 -2.23 -14.36 12.82
C ALA A 160 -1.92 -13.17 13.74
N ILE A 161 -1.19 -13.41 14.84
CA ILE A 161 -0.80 -12.35 15.78
C ILE A 161 0.25 -11.42 15.16
N GLU A 162 1.21 -11.94 14.40
CA GLU A 162 2.18 -11.12 13.67
C GLU A 162 1.52 -10.24 12.61
N ILE A 163 0.59 -10.80 11.84
CA ILE A 163 -0.18 -10.09 10.82
C ILE A 163 -1.00 -8.97 11.47
N GLN A 164 -1.64 -9.21 12.62
CA GLN A 164 -2.34 -8.18 13.39
C GLN A 164 -1.40 -7.05 13.83
N MET A 165 -0.23 -7.38 14.39
CA MET A 165 0.79 -6.39 14.77
C MET A 165 1.27 -5.57 13.57
N TYR A 166 1.51 -6.20 12.42
CA TYR A 166 1.95 -5.49 11.22
C TYR A 166 0.86 -4.64 10.57
N THR A 167 -0.41 -4.99 10.79
CA THR A 167 -1.56 -4.18 10.37
C THR A 167 -1.60 -2.87 11.15
N GLU A 168 -1.43 -2.90 12.49
CA GLU A 168 -1.40 -1.70 13.32
C GLU A 168 -0.15 -0.84 13.07
N THR A 169 1.01 -1.47 12.87
CA THR A 169 2.27 -0.77 12.54
C THR A 169 2.36 -0.32 11.06
N LYS A 170 1.36 -0.63 10.23
CA LYS A 170 1.23 -0.27 8.80
C LYS A 170 2.42 -0.70 7.93
N ASN A 171 3.10 -1.79 8.28
CA ASN A 171 4.22 -2.31 7.48
C ASN A 171 3.74 -3.32 6.43
N ASN A 172 3.27 -2.81 5.30
CA ASN A 172 2.65 -3.64 4.24
C ASN A 172 3.62 -4.63 3.57
N LYS A 173 4.92 -4.32 3.50
CA LYS A 173 5.90 -5.20 2.84
C LYS A 173 6.06 -6.52 3.60
N LYS A 174 6.31 -6.44 4.91
CA LYS A 174 6.43 -7.61 5.78
C LYS A 174 5.11 -8.36 5.92
N LEU A 175 4.00 -7.63 5.95
CA LEU A 175 2.65 -8.20 5.96
C LEU A 175 2.43 -9.13 4.77
N LYS A 176 2.82 -8.72 3.56
CA LYS A 176 2.70 -9.53 2.34
C LYS A 176 3.54 -10.79 2.38
N GLU A 177 4.79 -10.70 2.82
CA GLU A 177 5.66 -11.88 2.97
C GLU A 177 5.07 -12.89 3.97
N LEU A 178 4.57 -12.41 5.11
CA LEU A 178 3.97 -13.26 6.14
C LEU A 178 2.62 -13.84 5.69
N TYR A 179 1.84 -13.08 4.95
CA TYR A 179 0.57 -13.55 4.39
C TYR A 179 0.79 -14.70 3.40
N GLN A 180 1.75 -14.54 2.48
CA GLN A 180 2.10 -15.62 1.54
C GLN A 180 2.65 -16.86 2.26
N LYS A 181 3.43 -16.67 3.33
CA LYS A 181 3.87 -17.77 4.20
C LYS A 181 2.69 -18.42 4.93
N ALA A 182 1.70 -17.66 5.40
CA ALA A 182 0.53 -18.21 6.05
C ALA A 182 -0.32 -19.06 5.09
N LEU A 183 -0.42 -18.66 3.81
CA LEU A 183 -1.14 -19.42 2.77
C LEU A 183 -0.42 -20.70 2.34
N SER A 184 0.92 -20.76 2.44
CA SER A 184 1.68 -21.96 2.10
C SER A 184 1.55 -23.07 3.16
N VAL A 185 1.16 -22.72 4.40
CA VAL A 185 0.93 -23.69 5.47
C VAL A 185 -0.35 -24.48 5.22
N LYS A 186 -0.22 -25.59 4.49
CA LYS A 186 -1.26 -26.61 4.36
C LYS A 186 -1.35 -27.43 5.65
N SER A 187 -2.00 -26.89 6.67
CA SER A 187 -2.38 -27.66 7.87
C SER A 187 -3.66 -28.45 7.61
N ALA A 188 -3.79 -29.63 8.23
CA ALA A 188 -4.90 -30.55 7.99
C ALA A 188 -6.27 -29.91 8.24
N ILE A 189 -6.45 -29.11 9.32
CA ILE A 189 -7.65 -28.28 9.57
C ILE A 189 -7.29 -27.12 10.52
N PRO A 190 -7.13 -25.87 10.03
CA PRO A 190 -7.05 -24.68 10.89
C PRO A 190 -8.39 -24.36 11.56
N HIS A 191 -8.37 -23.70 12.73
CA HIS A 191 -9.60 -23.19 13.34
C HIS A 191 -10.16 -22.04 12.48
N PRO A 192 -11.44 -22.05 12.06
CA PRO A 192 -12.03 -21.05 11.15
C PRO A 192 -11.80 -19.61 11.60
N ARG A 193 -11.98 -19.33 12.90
CA ARG A 193 -11.66 -18.01 13.49
C ARG A 193 -10.26 -17.45 13.18
N ILE A 194 -9.22 -18.28 13.20
CA ILE A 194 -7.84 -17.83 12.96
C ILE A 194 -7.66 -17.54 11.47
N MET A 195 -8.19 -18.42 10.62
CA MET A 195 -8.16 -18.24 9.17
C MET A 195 -8.92 -16.97 8.75
N GLY A 196 -10.08 -16.71 9.36
CA GLY A 196 -10.85 -15.48 9.15
C GLY A 196 -10.05 -14.21 9.47
N ILE A 197 -9.29 -14.19 10.56
CA ILE A 197 -8.41 -13.07 10.92
C ILE A 197 -7.32 -12.86 9.87
N ILE A 198 -6.65 -13.94 9.46
CA ILE A 198 -5.56 -13.88 8.48
C ILE A 198 -6.07 -13.33 7.15
N ARG A 199 -7.20 -13.85 6.65
CA ARG A 199 -7.84 -13.41 5.41
C ARG A 199 -8.38 -11.98 5.49
N GLU A 200 -8.94 -11.56 6.63
CA GLU A 200 -9.40 -10.18 6.82
C GLU A 200 -8.23 -9.18 6.71
N CYS A 201 -7.10 -9.46 7.37
CA CYS A 201 -5.90 -8.66 7.26
C CYS A 201 -5.27 -8.73 5.86
N GLY A 202 -5.33 -9.88 5.19
CA GLY A 202 -4.94 -10.03 3.78
C GLY A 202 -5.76 -9.15 2.84
N GLY A 203 -7.08 -9.10 3.03
CA GLY A 203 -7.96 -8.21 2.28
C GLY A 203 -7.64 -6.74 2.52
N LYS A 204 -7.39 -6.33 3.78
CA LYS A 204 -6.98 -4.95 4.11
C LYS A 204 -5.64 -4.56 3.45
N MET A 205 -4.71 -5.50 3.37
CA MET A 205 -3.44 -5.33 2.66
C MET A 205 -3.65 -5.15 1.15
N HIS A 206 -4.40 -6.05 0.49
CA HIS A 206 -4.68 -5.95 -0.95
C HIS A 206 -5.43 -4.66 -1.31
N MET A 207 -6.31 -4.17 -0.43
CA MET A 207 -6.96 -2.86 -0.58
C MET A 207 -5.94 -1.71 -0.56
N ALA A 208 -4.92 -1.77 0.31
CA ALA A 208 -3.85 -0.78 0.34
C ALA A 208 -2.96 -0.82 -0.92
N GLU A 209 -2.82 -1.99 -1.55
CA GLU A 209 -2.11 -2.16 -2.84
C GLU A 209 -2.98 -1.88 -4.07
N ARG A 210 -4.25 -1.47 -3.88
CA ARG A 210 -5.26 -1.25 -4.94
C ARG A 210 -5.57 -2.50 -5.78
N GLN A 211 -5.34 -3.70 -5.24
CA GLN A 211 -5.73 -4.97 -5.85
C GLN A 211 -7.14 -5.37 -5.41
N TRP A 212 -8.16 -4.78 -6.04
CA TRP A 212 -9.56 -4.92 -5.60
C TRP A 212 -10.11 -6.34 -5.74
N ALA A 213 -9.70 -7.08 -6.78
CA ALA A 213 -10.19 -8.43 -7.05
C ALA A 213 -9.73 -9.45 -6.00
N GLU A 214 -8.43 -9.46 -5.69
CA GLU A 214 -7.85 -10.34 -4.67
C GLU A 214 -8.37 -9.96 -3.26
N ALA A 215 -8.56 -8.67 -2.99
CA ALA A 215 -9.18 -8.21 -1.76
C ALA A 215 -10.61 -8.73 -1.60
N ALA A 216 -11.43 -8.67 -2.66
CA ALA A 216 -12.80 -9.16 -2.61
C ALA A 216 -12.86 -10.68 -2.34
N THR A 217 -11.97 -11.47 -2.95
CA THR A 217 -11.89 -12.91 -2.67
C THR A 217 -11.48 -13.19 -1.23
N ASP A 218 -10.49 -12.45 -0.71
CA ASP A 218 -10.02 -12.63 0.66
C ASP A 218 -11.08 -12.23 1.69
N PHE A 219 -11.80 -11.13 1.48
CA PHE A 219 -12.90 -10.74 2.37
C PHE A 219 -14.07 -11.73 2.33
N PHE A 220 -14.35 -12.33 1.17
CA PHE A 220 -15.39 -13.35 1.05
C PHE A 220 -15.01 -14.64 1.79
N GLU A 221 -13.77 -15.10 1.65
CA GLU A 221 -13.27 -16.23 2.44
C GLU A 221 -13.22 -15.92 3.94
N ALA A 222 -12.82 -14.70 4.32
CA ALA A 222 -12.86 -14.26 5.71
C ALA A 222 -14.28 -14.30 6.29
N PHE A 223 -15.26 -13.83 5.52
CA PHE A 223 -16.67 -13.86 5.89
C PHE A 223 -17.17 -15.28 6.16
N LYS A 224 -16.88 -16.24 5.26
CA LYS A 224 -17.25 -17.66 5.45
C LYS A 224 -16.68 -18.23 6.75
N ASN A 225 -15.39 -18.00 6.98
CA ASN A 225 -14.70 -18.46 8.18
C ASN A 225 -15.28 -17.83 9.48
N TYR A 226 -15.73 -16.57 9.43
CA TYR A 226 -16.35 -15.91 10.57
C TYR A 226 -17.80 -16.34 10.80
N ASP A 227 -18.52 -16.68 9.73
CA ASP A 227 -19.88 -17.21 9.80
C ASP A 227 -19.90 -18.60 10.46
N GLU A 228 -19.01 -19.50 10.02
CA GLU A 228 -18.80 -20.80 10.64
C GLU A 228 -18.39 -20.70 12.12
N ALA A 229 -17.64 -19.64 12.47
CA ALA A 229 -17.22 -19.38 13.84
C ALA A 229 -18.26 -18.63 14.69
N GLY A 230 -19.37 -18.14 14.10
CA GLY A 230 -20.41 -17.37 14.80
C GLY A 230 -19.94 -16.01 15.34
N ASN A 231 -18.92 -15.38 14.76
CA ASN A 231 -18.34 -14.13 15.27
C ASN A 231 -19.06 -12.90 14.70
N GLN A 232 -19.29 -11.87 15.53
CA GLN A 232 -19.91 -10.59 15.13
C GLN A 232 -19.11 -9.83 14.07
N ARG A 233 -17.79 -10.07 13.98
CA ARG A 233 -16.92 -9.49 12.94
C ARG A 233 -17.33 -9.85 11.51
N ARG A 234 -18.20 -10.86 11.30
CA ARG A 234 -18.76 -11.17 9.97
C ARG A 234 -19.44 -9.97 9.31
N ILE A 235 -20.12 -9.12 10.09
CA ILE A 235 -20.81 -7.94 9.58
C ILE A 235 -19.79 -6.91 9.06
N GLN A 236 -18.67 -6.74 9.76
CA GLN A 236 -17.58 -5.87 9.33
C GLN A 236 -16.94 -6.37 8.03
N CYS A 237 -16.63 -7.68 7.95
CA CYS A 237 -16.10 -8.28 6.73
C CYS A 237 -17.06 -8.13 5.54
N LEU A 238 -18.36 -8.21 5.77
CA LEU A 238 -19.36 -8.01 4.72
C LEU A 238 -19.38 -6.56 4.22
N LYS A 239 -19.24 -5.57 5.13
CA LYS A 239 -19.06 -4.15 4.74
C LYS A 239 -17.81 -3.98 3.87
N TYR A 240 -16.68 -4.59 4.24
CA TYR A 240 -15.45 -4.53 3.44
C TYR A 240 -15.55 -5.25 2.10
N LEU A 241 -16.24 -6.39 2.05
CA LEU A 241 -16.51 -7.11 0.81
C LEU A 241 -17.32 -6.26 -0.17
N VAL A 242 -18.38 -5.61 0.32
CA VAL A 242 -19.21 -4.72 -0.50
C VAL A 242 -18.39 -3.54 -1.02
N LEU A 243 -17.57 -2.92 -0.17
CA LEU A 243 -16.65 -1.85 -0.57
C LEU A 243 -15.69 -2.32 -1.67
N ALA A 244 -15.03 -3.47 -1.50
CA ALA A 244 -14.09 -4.03 -2.48
C ALA A 244 -14.76 -4.32 -3.83
N ASN A 245 -15.99 -4.86 -3.82
CA ASN A 245 -16.74 -5.13 -5.05
C ASN A 245 -17.15 -3.84 -5.78
N MET A 246 -17.57 -2.81 -5.04
CA MET A 246 -17.91 -1.51 -5.64
C MET A 246 -16.66 -0.82 -6.24
N LEU A 247 -15.47 -1.00 -5.64
CA LEU A 247 -14.22 -0.48 -6.19
C LEU A 247 -13.71 -1.26 -7.40
N MET A 248 -14.00 -2.57 -7.47
CA MET A 248 -13.70 -3.42 -8.63
C MET A 248 -14.58 -3.11 -9.86
N GLU A 249 -15.58 -2.22 -9.73
CA GLU A 249 -16.60 -1.94 -10.76
C GLU A 249 -17.40 -3.20 -11.16
N SER A 250 -17.55 -4.16 -10.25
CA SER A 250 -18.31 -5.38 -10.53
C SER A 250 -19.81 -5.13 -10.39
N GLU A 251 -20.59 -5.61 -11.36
CA GLU A 251 -22.05 -5.59 -11.30
C GLU A 251 -22.63 -6.72 -10.41
N VAL A 252 -21.79 -7.66 -9.97
CA VAL A 252 -22.23 -8.81 -9.18
C VAL A 252 -22.58 -8.38 -7.76
N ASN A 253 -23.82 -8.65 -7.35
CA ASN A 253 -24.26 -8.42 -5.97
C ASN A 253 -23.61 -9.44 -5.03
N PRO A 254 -22.82 -9.01 -4.03
CA PRO A 254 -22.23 -9.91 -3.03
C PRO A 254 -23.30 -10.62 -2.18
N PHE A 255 -24.50 -10.04 -2.11
CA PHE A 255 -25.64 -10.55 -1.35
C PHE A 255 -26.46 -11.64 -2.08
N ASP A 256 -26.16 -11.94 -3.34
CA ASP A 256 -26.80 -13.04 -4.06
C ASP A 256 -26.24 -14.42 -3.66
N GLY A 257 -25.11 -14.45 -2.93
CA GLY A 257 -24.55 -15.65 -2.32
C GLY A 257 -25.48 -16.26 -1.27
N GLN A 258 -25.52 -17.59 -1.17
CA GLN A 258 -26.38 -18.30 -0.23
C GLN A 258 -26.08 -17.90 1.23
N GLU A 259 -24.82 -17.58 1.50
CA GLU A 259 -24.28 -17.24 2.81
C GLU A 259 -24.63 -15.80 3.24
N ALA A 260 -24.79 -14.88 2.27
CA ALA A 260 -25.05 -13.46 2.55
C ALA A 260 -26.53 -13.06 2.50
N LYS A 261 -27.39 -13.90 1.89
CA LYS A 261 -28.85 -13.67 1.79
C LYS A 261 -29.56 -13.44 3.14
N PRO A 262 -29.28 -14.21 4.21
CA PRO A 262 -29.97 -14.03 5.49
C PRO A 262 -29.74 -12.65 6.10
N TYR A 263 -28.58 -12.06 5.82
CA TYR A 263 -28.10 -10.83 6.43
C TYR A 263 -28.58 -9.55 5.74
N LYS A 264 -29.35 -9.68 4.64
CA LYS A 264 -29.84 -8.53 3.86
C LYS A 264 -30.77 -7.60 4.66
N ASN A 265 -31.48 -8.15 5.64
CA ASN A 265 -32.47 -7.42 6.44
C ASN A 265 -31.87 -6.76 7.69
N ASP A 266 -30.59 -7.01 8.00
CA ASP A 266 -29.96 -6.41 9.17
C ASP A 266 -29.79 -4.90 8.99
N PRO A 267 -30.14 -4.05 9.97
CA PRO A 267 -30.10 -2.59 9.83
C PRO A 267 -28.73 -2.04 9.44
N GLU A 268 -27.64 -2.66 9.92
CA GLU A 268 -26.28 -2.26 9.58
C GLU A 268 -25.88 -2.59 8.13
N ILE A 269 -26.46 -3.64 7.57
CA ILE A 269 -26.14 -4.17 6.25
C ILE A 269 -27.08 -3.57 5.20
N LEU A 270 -28.31 -3.23 5.59
CA LEU A 270 -29.29 -2.56 4.75
C LEU A 270 -28.74 -1.25 4.16
N ALA A 271 -27.96 -0.49 4.94
CA ALA A 271 -27.27 0.70 4.45
C ALA A 271 -26.31 0.37 3.29
N MET A 272 -25.56 -0.73 3.38
CA MET A 272 -24.65 -1.19 2.33
C MET A 272 -25.41 -1.75 1.12
N THR A 273 -26.51 -2.47 1.33
CA THR A 273 -27.37 -2.95 0.24
C THR A 273 -27.96 -1.78 -0.56
N ASN A 274 -28.42 -0.73 0.14
CA ASN A 274 -28.94 0.48 -0.50
C ASN A 274 -27.83 1.21 -1.28
N LEU A 275 -26.60 1.25 -0.77
CA LEU A 275 -25.46 1.81 -1.50
C LEU A 275 -25.15 1.05 -2.79
N ILE A 276 -25.14 -0.29 -2.76
CA ILE A 276 -24.94 -1.09 -3.97
C ILE A 276 -26.05 -0.82 -4.99
N ALA A 277 -27.31 -0.78 -4.54
CA ALA A 277 -28.44 -0.52 -5.42
C ALA A 277 -28.33 0.86 -6.08
N ALA A 278 -27.90 1.89 -5.33
CA ALA A 278 -27.63 3.22 -5.87
C ALA A 278 -26.45 3.22 -6.85
N TYR A 279 -25.39 2.45 -6.56
CA TYR A 279 -24.24 2.26 -7.43
C TYR A 279 -24.64 1.64 -8.77
N GLN A 280 -25.41 0.55 -8.75
CA GLN A 280 -25.92 -0.12 -9.97
C GLN A 280 -26.82 0.78 -10.81
N ARG A 281 -27.67 1.60 -10.16
CA ARG A 281 -28.50 2.59 -10.85
C ARG A 281 -27.70 3.81 -11.34
N ASN A 282 -26.45 3.97 -10.90
CA ASN A 282 -25.57 5.10 -11.21
C ASN A 282 -26.17 6.46 -10.75
N GLU A 283 -26.87 6.48 -9.62
CA GLU A 283 -27.54 7.67 -9.07
C GLU A 283 -26.68 8.34 -7.99
N ILE A 284 -25.97 9.43 -8.33
CA ILE A 284 -25.04 10.11 -7.41
C ILE A 284 -25.77 10.75 -6.22
N LEU A 285 -26.89 11.42 -6.46
CA LEU A 285 -27.64 12.15 -5.43
C LEU A 285 -28.18 11.19 -4.36
N GLU A 286 -28.69 10.04 -4.78
CA GLU A 286 -29.18 9.01 -3.89
C GLU A 286 -28.04 8.38 -3.08
N PHE A 287 -26.90 8.13 -3.73
CA PHE A 287 -25.69 7.65 -3.07
C PHE A 287 -25.21 8.61 -1.97
N GLU A 288 -25.14 9.92 -2.26
CA GLU A 288 -24.76 10.94 -1.26
C GLU A 288 -25.80 11.07 -0.13
N ARG A 289 -27.10 10.94 -0.43
CA ARG A 289 -28.17 10.94 0.57
C ARG A 289 -28.06 9.76 1.53
N ILE A 290 -27.78 8.57 1.01
CA ILE A 290 -27.60 7.35 1.82
C ILE A 290 -26.39 7.49 2.75
N LEU A 291 -25.27 8.05 2.25
CA LEU A 291 -24.08 8.31 3.08
C LEU A 291 -24.34 9.33 4.19
N LYS A 292 -25.09 10.40 3.91
CA LYS A 292 -25.47 11.40 4.92
C LYS A 292 -26.39 10.81 6.01
N SER A 293 -27.35 9.99 5.59
CA SER A 293 -28.35 9.39 6.50
C SER A 293 -27.73 8.31 7.40
N ASN A 294 -26.78 7.53 6.87
CA ASN A 294 -26.16 6.39 7.57
C ASN A 294 -24.71 6.68 8.00
N ARG A 295 -24.41 7.94 8.34
CA ARG A 295 -23.04 8.39 8.66
C ARG A 295 -22.41 7.58 9.79
N ARG A 296 -23.15 7.27 10.87
CA ARG A 296 -22.63 6.50 12.01
C ARG A 296 -22.19 5.10 11.60
N THR A 297 -23.00 4.40 10.82
CA THR A 297 -22.70 3.00 10.45
C THR A 297 -21.53 2.84 9.47
N ILE A 298 -21.29 3.85 8.61
CA ILE A 298 -20.33 3.77 7.51
C ILE A 298 -19.08 4.60 7.77
N MET A 299 -19.23 5.82 8.30
CA MET A 299 -18.12 6.77 8.45
C MET A 299 -17.38 6.61 9.77
N ASP A 300 -17.95 5.93 10.78
CA ASP A 300 -17.24 5.67 12.04
C ASP A 300 -16.08 4.68 11.84
N ASP A 301 -16.13 3.85 10.79
CA ASP A 301 -15.02 2.97 10.42
C ASP A 301 -13.89 3.76 9.73
N PRO A 302 -12.68 3.85 10.34
CA PRO A 302 -11.55 4.58 9.77
C PRO A 302 -11.05 3.99 8.45
N PHE A 303 -11.22 2.68 8.23
CA PHE A 303 -10.78 2.00 7.02
C PHE A 303 -11.68 2.36 5.84
N ILE A 304 -13.00 2.31 6.00
CA ILE A 304 -13.96 2.62 4.92
C ILE A 304 -13.84 4.08 4.47
N ARG A 305 -13.64 4.99 5.43
CA ARG A 305 -13.51 6.43 5.17
C ARG A 305 -12.40 6.76 4.17
N ASN A 306 -11.30 6.02 4.18
CA ASN A 306 -10.18 6.28 3.27
C ASN A 306 -10.49 5.96 1.80
N TYR A 307 -11.46 5.07 1.53
CA TYR A 307 -11.79 4.62 0.18
C TYR A 307 -13.10 5.20 -0.35
N ILE A 308 -13.88 5.90 0.48
CA ILE A 308 -15.18 6.47 0.05
C ILE A 308 -15.00 7.57 -1.01
N GLU A 309 -13.91 8.34 -0.93
CA GLU A 309 -13.59 9.36 -1.92
C GLU A 309 -13.25 8.75 -3.28
N ASP A 310 -12.46 7.67 -3.28
CA ASP A 310 -12.13 6.91 -4.49
C ASP A 310 -13.41 6.31 -5.11
N LEU A 311 -14.32 5.81 -4.28
CA LEU A 311 -15.60 5.28 -4.76
C LEU A 311 -16.48 6.38 -5.38
N LEU A 312 -16.57 7.55 -4.76
CA LEU A 312 -17.30 8.70 -5.33
C LEU A 312 -16.71 9.14 -6.67
N LYS A 313 -15.37 9.15 -6.79
CA LYS A 313 -14.70 9.43 -8.07
C LYS A 313 -15.05 8.40 -9.14
N ASN A 314 -15.09 7.11 -8.80
CA ASN A 314 -15.48 6.05 -9.73
C ASN A 314 -16.93 6.19 -10.20
N VAL A 315 -17.88 6.41 -9.27
CA VAL A 315 -19.30 6.62 -9.63
C VAL A 315 -19.46 7.84 -10.54
N ARG A 316 -18.83 8.97 -10.19
CA ARG A 316 -18.86 10.20 -11.00
C ARG A 316 -18.28 9.96 -12.39
N THR A 317 -17.20 9.19 -12.48
CA THR A 317 -16.59 8.80 -13.75
C THR A 317 -17.55 7.99 -14.63
N GLN A 318 -18.22 6.98 -14.07
CA GLN A 318 -19.15 6.14 -14.84
C GLN A 318 -20.36 6.93 -15.34
N VAL A 319 -20.94 7.76 -14.47
CA VAL A 319 -22.04 8.66 -14.85
C VAL A 319 -21.60 9.64 -15.93
N LEU A 320 -20.41 10.23 -15.79
CA LEU A 320 -19.84 11.14 -16.78
C LEU A 320 -19.65 10.46 -18.13
N LEU A 321 -19.11 9.24 -18.17
CA LEU A 321 -18.94 8.47 -19.41
C LEU A 321 -20.28 8.16 -20.09
N LYS A 322 -21.33 7.89 -19.33
CA LYS A 322 -22.68 7.66 -19.87
C LYS A 322 -23.30 8.98 -20.36
N LEU A 323 -23.09 10.08 -19.63
CA LEU A 323 -23.62 11.39 -19.95
C LEU A 323 -23.00 11.95 -21.24
N ILE A 324 -21.70 11.80 -21.46
CA ILE A 324 -21.01 12.38 -22.63
C ILE A 324 -21.30 11.63 -23.93
N LYS A 325 -21.66 10.33 -23.89
CA LYS A 325 -21.84 9.46 -25.07
C LYS A 325 -22.71 10.06 -26.18
N PRO A 326 -23.91 10.63 -25.91
CA PRO A 326 -24.76 11.21 -26.95
C PRO A 326 -24.32 12.58 -27.47
N TYR A 327 -23.43 13.30 -26.78
CA TYR A 327 -23.05 14.66 -27.15
C TYR A 327 -21.72 14.72 -27.91
N THR A 328 -21.66 15.55 -28.96
CA THR A 328 -20.42 15.91 -29.66
C THR A 328 -19.73 17.10 -29.01
N ARG A 329 -20.51 18.08 -28.53
CA ARG A 329 -20.04 19.27 -27.81
C ARG A 329 -20.89 19.43 -26.57
N ILE A 330 -20.26 19.53 -25.41
CA ILE A 330 -20.97 19.64 -24.13
C ILE A 330 -20.32 20.73 -23.27
N ARG A 331 -21.14 21.55 -22.61
CA ARG A 331 -20.66 22.63 -21.75
C ARG A 331 -20.28 22.07 -20.37
N ILE A 332 -19.14 22.47 -19.83
CA ILE A 332 -18.68 22.05 -18.49
C ILE A 332 -19.69 22.46 -17.39
N PRO A 333 -20.30 23.68 -17.41
CA PRO A 333 -21.33 24.04 -16.44
C PRO A 333 -22.57 23.14 -16.45
N PHE A 334 -22.90 22.52 -17.59
CA PHE A 334 -24.00 21.57 -17.67
C PHE A 334 -23.64 20.26 -16.95
N ILE A 335 -22.43 19.75 -17.16
CA ILE A 335 -21.91 18.57 -16.47
C ILE A 335 -21.81 18.81 -14.95
N SER A 336 -21.33 19.99 -14.55
CA SER A 336 -21.21 20.39 -13.15
C SER A 336 -22.55 20.36 -12.41
N LYS A 337 -23.62 20.85 -13.04
CA LYS A 337 -24.98 20.80 -12.48
C LYS A 337 -25.51 19.38 -12.37
N GLU A 338 -25.28 18.55 -13.37
CA GLU A 338 -25.78 17.17 -13.40
C GLU A 338 -25.05 16.28 -12.38
N LEU A 339 -23.74 16.45 -12.21
CA LEU A 339 -22.93 15.69 -11.26
C LEU A 339 -22.97 16.26 -9.82
N ASN A 340 -23.49 17.48 -9.63
CA ASN A 340 -23.44 18.24 -8.38
C ASN A 340 -22.01 18.44 -7.84
N VAL A 341 -21.07 18.77 -8.73
CA VAL A 341 -19.64 18.93 -8.43
C VAL A 341 -19.15 20.28 -8.97
N PRO A 342 -18.23 20.99 -8.28
CA PRO A 342 -17.65 22.23 -8.78
C PRO A 342 -17.03 22.08 -10.19
N GLU A 343 -17.12 23.14 -11.00
CA GLU A 343 -16.58 23.12 -12.37
C GLU A 343 -15.09 22.77 -12.44
N LYS A 344 -14.31 23.16 -11.42
CA LYS A 344 -12.87 22.85 -11.31
C LYS A 344 -12.61 21.35 -11.20
N ASP A 345 -13.30 20.67 -10.29
CA ASP A 345 -13.11 19.23 -10.07
C ASP A 345 -13.62 18.42 -11.27
N VAL A 346 -14.64 18.92 -11.98
CA VAL A 346 -15.11 18.31 -13.24
C VAL A 346 -14.04 18.45 -14.33
N GLU A 347 -13.36 19.58 -14.41
CA GLU A 347 -12.24 19.79 -15.34
C GLU A 347 -11.08 18.85 -15.02
N GLU A 348 -10.67 18.74 -13.75
CA GLU A 348 -9.64 17.80 -13.31
C GLU A 348 -10.00 16.35 -13.65
N LEU A 349 -11.26 15.95 -13.42
CA LEU A 349 -11.75 14.62 -13.77
C LEU A 349 -11.76 14.38 -15.29
N LEU A 350 -12.13 15.38 -16.08
CA LEU A 350 -12.08 15.27 -17.54
C LEU A 350 -10.63 15.15 -18.03
N VAL A 351 -9.69 15.89 -17.43
CA VAL A 351 -8.26 15.78 -17.73
C VAL A 351 -7.74 14.37 -17.45
N SER A 352 -8.03 13.81 -16.27
CA SER A 352 -7.58 12.45 -15.94
C SER A 352 -8.16 11.41 -16.92
N LEU A 353 -9.43 11.55 -17.30
CA LEU A 353 -10.08 10.61 -18.23
C LEU A 353 -9.60 10.72 -19.68
N ILE A 354 -9.13 11.91 -20.09
CA ILE A 354 -8.50 12.11 -21.41
C ILE A 354 -7.10 11.48 -21.40
N LEU A 355 -6.32 11.68 -20.32
CA LEU A 355 -5.00 11.06 -20.17
C LEU A 355 -5.07 9.53 -20.12
N ASP A 356 -6.08 8.98 -19.43
CA ASP A 356 -6.37 7.54 -19.39
C ASP A 356 -6.90 6.99 -20.72
N ASN A 357 -7.05 7.83 -21.76
CA ASN A 357 -7.66 7.50 -23.05
C ASN A 357 -9.09 6.94 -22.97
N ARG A 358 -9.79 7.14 -21.85
CA ARG A 358 -11.20 6.74 -21.69
C ARG A 358 -12.13 7.68 -22.45
N ILE A 359 -11.75 8.95 -22.58
CA ILE A 359 -12.48 9.97 -23.35
C ILE A 359 -11.60 10.47 -24.50
N GLN A 360 -12.11 10.33 -25.72
CA GLN A 360 -11.50 10.95 -26.90
C GLN A 360 -12.10 12.34 -27.11
N GLY A 361 -11.45 13.35 -26.55
CA GLY A 361 -11.92 14.73 -26.61
C GLY A 361 -10.85 15.73 -26.18
N HIS A 362 -11.14 17.00 -26.42
CA HIS A 362 -10.29 18.13 -26.06
C HIS A 362 -11.12 19.09 -25.22
N ILE A 363 -10.50 19.68 -24.20
CA ILE A 363 -11.13 20.68 -23.34
C ILE A 363 -10.77 22.06 -23.91
N ASP A 364 -11.78 22.84 -24.27
CA ASP A 364 -11.64 24.26 -24.56
C ASP A 364 -11.99 25.03 -23.29
N GLN A 365 -10.95 25.43 -22.57
CA GLN A 365 -11.04 26.12 -21.29
C GLN A 365 -11.61 27.54 -21.44
N VAL A 366 -11.43 28.20 -22.59
CA VAL A 366 -11.91 29.57 -22.84
C VAL A 366 -13.42 29.57 -22.96
N ASN A 367 -13.97 28.67 -23.78
CA ASN A 367 -15.41 28.56 -23.99
C ASN A 367 -16.10 27.58 -23.01
N ARG A 368 -15.35 27.00 -22.07
CA ARG A 368 -15.80 25.99 -21.10
C ARG A 368 -16.58 24.85 -21.74
N LEU A 369 -16.04 24.30 -22.82
CA LEU A 369 -16.67 23.24 -23.59
C LEU A 369 -15.74 22.04 -23.75
N LEU A 370 -16.33 20.85 -23.70
CA LEU A 370 -15.68 19.60 -24.06
C LEU A 370 -16.10 19.25 -25.48
N GLU A 371 -15.11 19.17 -26.37
CA GLU A 371 -15.28 18.79 -27.75
C GLU A 371 -14.84 17.34 -27.95
N ARG A 372 -15.79 16.48 -28.30
CA ARG A 372 -15.53 15.11 -28.70
C ARG A 372 -15.31 15.08 -30.21
N GLY A 373 -14.12 14.66 -30.60
CA GLY A 373 -13.72 14.65 -32.00
C GLY A 373 -12.75 13.54 -32.28
N ASP A 374 -13.14 12.64 -33.16
CA ASP A 374 -12.27 11.62 -33.73
C ASP A 374 -11.40 12.26 -34.82
N ARG A 375 -10.45 13.13 -34.43
CA ARG A 375 -9.39 13.62 -35.33
C ARG A 375 -8.51 12.47 -35.84
N SER A 376 -8.67 11.26 -35.31
CA SER A 376 -7.94 10.06 -35.73
C SER A 376 -8.34 9.57 -37.12
N LYS A 377 -9.49 10.01 -37.67
CA LYS A 377 -9.89 9.78 -39.07
C LYS A 377 -8.95 10.55 -40.01
N GLY A 378 -7.81 9.94 -40.29
CA GLY A 378 -6.74 10.46 -41.15
C GLY A 378 -5.36 10.17 -40.55
N MET A 379 -5.21 10.35 -39.23
CA MET A 379 -3.93 10.22 -38.53
C MET A 379 -3.30 8.84 -38.70
N LYS A 380 -4.09 7.75 -38.68
CA LYS A 380 -3.57 6.37 -38.88
C LYS A 380 -2.89 6.21 -40.25
N LYS A 381 -3.47 6.77 -41.31
CA LYS A 381 -2.91 6.75 -42.66
C LYS A 381 -1.61 7.55 -42.71
N TYR A 382 -1.60 8.76 -42.16
CA TYR A 382 -0.40 9.59 -42.12
C TYR A 382 0.71 8.98 -41.25
N THR A 383 0.39 8.36 -40.11
CA THR A 383 1.39 7.65 -39.30
C THR A 383 1.96 6.43 -39.98
N ALA A 384 1.18 5.71 -40.81
CA ALA A 384 1.70 4.59 -41.60
C ALA A 384 2.63 5.08 -42.72
N ILE A 385 2.27 6.18 -43.39
CA ILE A 385 3.09 6.83 -44.42
C ILE A 385 4.39 7.36 -43.79
N ASP A 386 4.33 7.97 -42.61
CA ASP A 386 5.50 8.51 -41.92
C ASP A 386 6.46 7.40 -41.46
N LYS A 387 5.91 6.29 -40.95
CA LYS A 387 6.71 5.08 -40.67
C LYS A 387 7.39 4.56 -41.93
N TRP A 388 6.66 4.49 -43.05
CA TRP A 388 7.22 4.04 -44.31
C TRP A 388 8.32 4.99 -44.82
N ASN A 389 8.09 6.30 -44.72
CA ASN A 389 9.06 7.33 -45.08
C ASN A 389 10.34 7.24 -44.23
N THR A 390 10.20 6.99 -42.93
CA THR A 390 11.33 6.81 -42.01
C THR A 390 12.17 5.58 -42.38
N GLN A 391 11.51 4.46 -42.73
CA GLN A 391 12.19 3.24 -43.19
C GLN A 391 12.83 3.42 -44.57
N LEU A 392 12.20 4.15 -45.48
CA LEU A 392 12.79 4.50 -46.78
C LEU A 392 14.03 5.39 -46.61
N LYS A 393 13.97 6.36 -45.69
CA LYS A 393 15.10 7.25 -45.39
C LYS A 393 16.29 6.48 -44.80
N SER A 394 16.04 5.54 -43.88
CA SER A 394 17.10 4.69 -43.32
C SER A 394 17.70 3.74 -44.37
N LEU A 395 16.88 3.19 -45.27
CA LEU A 395 17.34 2.37 -46.39
C LEU A 395 18.19 3.20 -47.36
N TYR A 396 17.72 4.38 -47.75
CA TYR A 396 18.45 5.31 -48.61
C TYR A 396 19.81 5.68 -48.02
N GLN A 397 19.87 6.04 -46.73
CA GLN A 397 21.14 6.31 -46.03
C GLN A 397 22.06 5.09 -46.02
N THR A 398 21.53 3.89 -45.81
CA THR A 398 22.33 2.66 -45.80
C THR A 398 22.89 2.32 -47.18
N VAL A 399 22.09 2.48 -48.23
CA VAL A 399 22.52 2.27 -49.62
C VAL A 399 23.52 3.34 -50.03
N GLY A 400 23.28 4.61 -49.68
CA GLY A 400 24.21 5.72 -49.90
C GLY A 400 25.57 5.47 -49.23
N ASN A 401 25.57 5.04 -47.97
CA ASN A 401 26.80 4.70 -47.24
C ASN A 401 27.52 3.49 -47.85
N ARG A 402 26.79 2.48 -48.34
CA ARG A 402 27.40 1.33 -49.04
C ARG A 402 27.97 1.72 -50.41
N ALA A 403 27.29 2.59 -51.15
CA ALA A 403 27.77 3.11 -52.42
C ALA A 403 29.02 3.99 -52.22
N ALA A 404 29.04 4.84 -51.19
CA ALA A 404 30.21 5.62 -50.79
C ALA A 404 31.39 4.71 -50.43
N LYS A 405 31.18 3.68 -49.59
CA LYS A 405 32.21 2.69 -49.25
C LYS A 405 32.69 1.87 -50.44
N ARG A 406 31.82 1.59 -51.41
CA ARG A 406 32.18 0.85 -52.63
C ARG A 406 32.96 1.74 -53.61
N ALA A 407 32.62 3.02 -53.71
CA ALA A 407 33.40 4.02 -54.45
C ALA A 407 34.79 4.22 -53.82
N GLU A 408 34.89 4.24 -52.48
CA GLU A 408 36.17 4.20 -51.75
C GLU A 408 37.00 2.96 -52.08
N ALA A 409 36.36 1.78 -52.15
CA ALA A 409 37.04 0.50 -52.41
C ALA A 409 37.44 0.27 -53.88
N GLN A 410 36.91 1.05 -54.83
CA GLN A 410 37.21 0.94 -56.27
C GLN A 410 38.16 2.02 -56.79
N LEU A 411 38.61 2.92 -55.92
CA LEU A 411 39.68 3.86 -56.25
C LEU A 411 41.02 3.12 -56.33
N PRO A 412 41.88 3.42 -57.32
CA PRO A 412 43.23 2.87 -57.38
C PRO A 412 43.99 3.23 -56.08
N PRO A 413 45.04 2.48 -55.69
CA PRO A 413 45.71 2.63 -54.40
C PRO A 413 46.17 4.07 -54.07
N ILE A 414 46.44 4.88 -55.10
CA ILE A 414 46.71 6.32 -55.00
C ILE A 414 45.51 7.11 -54.47
N GLY A 415 44.30 6.83 -54.97
CA GLY A 415 43.06 7.49 -54.55
C GLY A 415 42.65 7.13 -53.12
N GLN A 416 42.90 5.89 -52.70
CA GLN A 416 42.63 5.45 -51.33
C GLN A 416 43.62 6.04 -50.32
N CYS A 417 44.88 6.22 -50.74
CA CYS A 417 45.91 6.90 -49.95
C CYS A 417 45.60 8.41 -49.80
N LEU A 418 45.09 9.08 -50.84
CA LEU A 418 44.66 10.48 -50.79
C LEU A 418 43.44 10.71 -49.88
N ILE A 419 42.44 9.81 -49.89
CA ILE A 419 41.28 9.89 -48.98
C ILE A 419 41.73 9.71 -47.53
N THR A 420 42.56 8.70 -47.25
CA THR A 420 43.08 8.47 -45.89
C THR A 420 43.91 9.67 -45.39
N CYS A 421 44.64 10.32 -46.29
CA CYS A 421 45.39 11.52 -45.97
C CYS A 421 44.46 12.73 -45.74
N ALA A 422 43.40 12.88 -46.52
CA ALA A 422 42.39 13.93 -46.35
C ALA A 422 41.59 13.76 -45.04
N GLU A 423 41.21 12.54 -44.66
CA GLU A 423 40.54 12.24 -43.39
C GLU A 423 41.44 12.53 -42.18
N LYS A 424 42.72 12.17 -42.23
CA LYS A 424 43.70 12.54 -41.19
C LYS A 424 43.90 14.05 -41.10
N THR A 425 43.90 14.74 -42.24
CA THR A 425 44.02 16.21 -42.29
C THR A 425 42.78 16.89 -41.70
N ALA A 426 41.57 16.39 -42.01
CA ALA A 426 40.32 16.89 -41.46
C ALA A 426 40.20 16.61 -39.94
N SER A 427 40.58 15.41 -39.49
CA SER A 427 40.62 15.07 -38.07
C SER A 427 41.63 15.95 -37.30
N CYS A 428 42.77 16.28 -37.91
CA CYS A 428 43.75 17.15 -37.26
C CYS A 428 43.34 18.63 -37.26
N ALA A 429 42.63 19.08 -38.30
CA ALA A 429 42.05 20.43 -38.32
C ALA A 429 40.96 20.60 -37.25
N MET A 430 40.15 19.57 -37.00
CA MET A 430 39.14 19.59 -35.91
C MET A 430 39.77 19.58 -34.52
N SER A 431 40.90 18.87 -34.31
CA SER A 431 41.58 18.82 -33.00
C SER A 431 42.46 20.05 -32.72
N CYS A 432 43.09 20.65 -33.73
CA CYS A 432 43.87 21.88 -33.57
C CYS A 432 42.97 23.14 -33.52
N GLY A 433 41.75 23.10 -34.08
CA GLY A 433 40.79 24.21 -34.04
C GLY A 433 40.25 24.56 -32.65
N THR A 434 40.44 23.68 -31.66
CA THR A 434 40.08 23.92 -30.25
C THR A 434 41.23 24.47 -29.39
N ALA A 435 42.43 24.66 -29.95
CA ALA A 435 43.61 25.15 -29.23
C ALA A 435 43.83 26.66 -29.44
N GLY A 436 44.32 27.36 -28.41
CA GLY A 436 44.61 28.80 -28.48
C GLY A 436 45.65 29.18 -29.55
N PRO A 437 45.71 30.45 -29.98
CA PRO A 437 46.37 30.88 -31.23
C PRO A 437 47.87 30.54 -31.33
N THR A 438 48.60 30.53 -30.21
CA THR A 438 50.03 30.18 -30.16
C THR A 438 50.31 28.67 -30.19
N GLN A 439 49.37 27.84 -29.69
CA GLN A 439 49.48 26.37 -29.74
C GLN A 439 48.92 25.81 -31.05
N ALA A 440 47.96 26.49 -31.67
CA ALA A 440 47.43 26.13 -32.98
C ALA A 440 48.53 26.11 -34.03
N MET A 441 49.42 27.11 -34.06
CA MET A 441 50.47 27.22 -35.07
C MET A 441 51.50 26.07 -35.00
N THR A 442 51.86 25.62 -33.80
CA THR A 442 52.74 24.46 -33.57
C THR A 442 52.03 23.13 -33.85
N CYS A 443 50.73 23.04 -33.53
CA CYS A 443 49.87 21.89 -33.84
C CYS A 443 49.72 21.71 -35.37
N TYR A 444 49.49 22.80 -36.11
CA TYR A 444 49.41 22.81 -37.57
C TYR A 444 50.75 22.47 -38.23
N GLN A 445 51.89 22.94 -37.72
CA GLN A 445 53.22 22.57 -38.23
C GLN A 445 53.55 21.09 -38.01
N ASN A 446 53.22 20.52 -36.86
CA ASN A 446 53.44 19.10 -36.56
C ASN A 446 52.49 18.18 -37.34
N CYS A 447 51.27 18.61 -37.63
CA CYS A 447 50.37 17.85 -38.51
C CYS A 447 50.74 17.97 -39.99
N GLY A 448 51.26 19.12 -40.43
CA GLY A 448 51.80 19.29 -41.78
C GLY A 448 52.96 18.34 -42.08
N THR A 449 53.86 18.12 -41.13
CA THR A 449 55.00 17.20 -41.29
C THR A 449 54.59 15.72 -41.26
N GLN A 450 53.62 15.33 -40.43
CA GLN A 450 53.08 13.97 -40.43
C GLN A 450 52.29 13.65 -41.71
N ASN A 451 51.52 14.60 -42.24
CA ASN A 451 50.80 14.43 -43.50
C ASN A 451 51.73 14.41 -44.72
N ALA A 452 52.82 15.20 -44.71
CA ALA A 452 53.85 15.13 -45.75
C ALA A 452 54.52 13.75 -45.85
N GLY A 453 54.70 13.06 -44.71
CA GLY A 453 55.20 11.67 -44.68
C GLY A 453 54.23 10.64 -45.27
N CYS A 454 52.92 10.86 -45.15
CA CYS A 454 51.90 9.97 -45.74
C CYS A 454 51.82 10.12 -47.26
N VAL A 455 51.96 11.35 -47.77
CA VAL A 455 51.87 11.65 -49.23
C VAL A 455 53.14 11.20 -49.97
N THR A 456 54.32 11.36 -49.36
CA THR A 456 55.62 10.94 -49.95
C THR A 456 55.80 9.42 -50.07
N GLY A 457 55.12 8.62 -49.23
CA GLY A 457 55.16 7.15 -49.32
C GLY A 457 54.31 6.54 -50.45
N CYS A 458 53.30 7.26 -50.95
CA CYS A 458 52.33 6.73 -51.93
C CYS A 458 52.56 7.23 -53.37
N LEU A 459 53.24 8.36 -53.56
CA LEU A 459 53.46 8.98 -54.86
C LEU A 459 54.90 9.48 -54.91
N GLY A 460 55.74 8.87 -55.74
CA GLY A 460 57.14 9.24 -55.91
C GLY A 460 57.36 10.75 -56.01
N THR A 461 58.50 11.20 -55.47
CA THR A 461 58.84 12.57 -55.05
C THR A 461 58.50 13.71 -56.02
N THR A 462 58.33 13.45 -57.32
CA THR A 462 58.03 14.46 -58.34
C THR A 462 56.54 14.80 -58.52
N THR A 463 55.59 13.98 -58.06
CA THR A 463 54.14 14.29 -58.16
C THR A 463 53.56 14.98 -56.92
N CYS A 464 54.29 14.97 -55.80
CA CYS A 464 53.86 15.60 -54.54
C CYS A 464 53.79 17.13 -54.60
N LEU A 465 54.71 17.79 -55.30
CA LEU A 465 54.80 19.26 -55.34
C LEU A 465 53.58 19.90 -56.01
N TRP A 466 53.05 19.28 -57.08
CA TRP A 466 51.87 19.78 -57.79
C TRP A 466 50.56 19.63 -57.02
N LEU A 467 50.44 18.59 -56.18
CA LEU A 467 49.25 18.33 -55.35
C LEU A 467 49.23 19.21 -54.09
N ILE A 468 50.40 19.51 -53.51
CA ILE A 468 50.52 20.44 -52.38
C ILE A 468 50.09 21.85 -52.79
N ASP A 469 50.50 22.33 -53.97
CA ASP A 469 50.08 23.64 -54.48
C ASP A 469 48.57 23.72 -54.75
N LEU A 470 47.94 22.62 -55.20
CA LEU A 470 46.49 22.57 -55.45
C LEU A 470 45.65 22.56 -54.16
N VAL A 471 46.13 21.91 -53.10
CA VAL A 471 45.47 21.87 -51.78
C VAL A 471 45.61 23.22 -51.07
N VAL A 472 46.79 23.86 -51.15
CA VAL A 472 47.00 25.22 -50.61
C VAL A 472 46.14 26.25 -51.33
N ALA A 473 45.95 26.13 -52.66
CA ALA A 473 45.06 27.00 -53.43
C ALA A 473 43.57 26.84 -53.04
N SER A 474 43.14 25.64 -52.63
CA SER A 474 41.75 25.36 -52.25
C SER A 474 41.37 25.94 -50.88
N PHE A 475 42.34 26.09 -49.97
CA PHE A 475 42.12 26.71 -48.65
C PHE A 475 42.00 28.25 -48.70
N HIS A 476 42.54 28.90 -49.74
CA HIS A 476 42.45 30.36 -49.89
C HIS A 476 41.10 30.87 -50.43
N HIS A 477 40.19 29.99 -50.85
CA HIS A 477 38.90 30.37 -51.44
C HIS A 477 37.65 29.96 -50.65
N LEU A 478 37.77 29.58 -49.38
CA LEU A 478 36.60 29.37 -48.51
C LEU A 478 36.11 30.71 -47.91
N PRO A 479 34.85 31.13 -48.16
CA PRO A 479 34.29 32.34 -47.56
C PRO A 479 34.10 32.20 -46.03
N PRO A 480 34.22 33.28 -45.25
CA PRO A 480 34.19 33.26 -43.78
C PRO A 480 32.79 33.11 -43.16
N THR A 481 31.86 32.39 -43.80
CA THR A 481 30.46 32.26 -43.34
C THR A 481 30.14 30.92 -42.65
N LEU A 482 31.12 30.04 -42.44
CA LEU A 482 30.94 28.77 -41.71
C LEU A 482 31.46 28.81 -40.25
N LEU A 483 31.57 30.01 -39.64
CA LEU A 483 31.94 30.19 -38.22
C LEU A 483 30.82 30.83 -37.36
N SER A 484 29.58 30.93 -37.86
CA SER A 484 28.43 31.27 -37.03
C SER A 484 27.34 30.22 -37.17
N GLY A 485 27.46 29.16 -36.38
CA GLY A 485 26.51 28.05 -36.37
C GLY A 485 26.74 27.11 -35.21
N ASN A 486 26.71 27.66 -33.99
CA ASN A 486 26.29 26.95 -32.76
C ASN A 486 26.14 27.98 -31.63
N LYS A 487 24.92 28.48 -31.49
CA LYS A 487 24.30 28.82 -30.21
C LYS A 487 22.94 28.15 -30.18
#